data_AF-A0A6V7JBI3-F1
#
_entry.id   AF-A0A6V7JBI3-F1
#
_cell.length_a   1.000
_cell.length_b   1.000
_cell.length_c   1.000
_cell.angle_alpha   90.00
_cell.angle_beta   90.00
_cell.angle_gamma   90.00
#
_symmetry.space_group_name_H-M   'P 1'
#
loop_
_entity.id
_entity.type
_entity.pdbx_description
1 polymer ?
#
loop_
_entity_poly.entity_id
_entity_poly.type
_entity_poly.pdbx_seq_one_letter_code
_entity_poly.pdbx_strand_id
1 'polypeptide(L)' 'DYYIWRNGKADNQPPNNWISRFGYSAWKYSETRKQWYLHQFLDKQPDLNYRNPKVQQEMA' A
#
# COMPACT_ATOMS: atom_id res chain seq x y z
N ASP A 1 9.14 3.83 -7.18
CA ASP A 1 7.73 3.90 -6.76
C ASP A 1 6.80 3.01 -7.58
N TYR A 2 6.99 1.69 -7.53
CA TYR A 2 6.12 0.73 -8.22
C TYR A 2 4.87 0.36 -7.43
N TYR A 3 4.94 0.46 -6.10
CA TYR A 3 3.83 0.22 -5.18
C TYR A 3 3.47 1.51 -4.44
N ILE A 4 2.29 1.54 -3.84
CA ILE A 4 1.80 2.70 -3.10
C ILE A 4 2.33 2.66 -1.67
N TRP A 5 3.25 3.57 -1.34
CA TRP A 5 3.85 3.72 -0.01
C TRP A 5 3.47 5.04 0.65
N ARG A 6 3.20 5.04 1.96
CA ARG A 6 2.90 6.24 2.74
C ARG A 6 3.42 6.13 4.18
N ASN A 7 3.73 7.28 4.78
CA ASN A 7 4.00 7.37 6.21
C ASN A 7 2.68 7.26 6.99
N GLY A 8 2.75 6.73 8.21
CA GLY A 8 1.61 6.69 9.12
C GLY A 8 1.27 8.06 9.70
N LYS A 9 0.11 8.18 10.33
CA LYS A 9 -0.28 9.43 11.06
C LYS A 9 0.46 9.59 12.39
N ALA A 10 0.72 8.48 13.08
CA ALA A 10 1.42 8.39 14.36
C ALA A 10 2.04 6.99 14.49
N ASP A 11 2.75 6.72 15.60
CA ASP A 11 3.33 5.41 15.86
C ASP A 11 2.30 4.30 15.72
N ASN A 12 2.62 3.35 14.84
CA ASN A 12 1.79 2.20 14.51
C ASN A 12 0.36 2.51 14.00
N GLN A 13 0.12 3.71 13.46
CA GLN A 13 -1.15 4.07 12.83
C GLN A 13 -1.05 4.19 11.31
N PRO A 14 -1.97 3.57 10.54
CA PRO A 14 -1.98 3.67 9.08
C PRO A 14 -2.30 5.10 8.61
N PRO A 15 -2.03 5.42 7.32
CA PRO A 15 -2.24 6.76 6.76
C PRO A 15 -3.69 7.24 6.79
N ASN A 16 -4.67 6.32 6.73
CA ASN A 16 -6.11 6.59 6.78
C ASN A 16 -6.89 5.35 7.24
N ASN A 17 -8.22 5.44 7.25
CA ASN A 17 -9.13 4.38 7.69
C ASN A 17 -9.64 3.46 6.56
N TRP A 18 -8.90 3.32 5.46
CA TRP A 18 -9.30 2.42 4.37
C TRP A 18 -9.24 0.95 4.81
N ILE A 19 -10.24 0.19 4.37
CA ILE A 19 -10.44 -1.22 4.69
C ILE A 19 -10.28 -2.05 3.42
N SER A 20 -9.55 -3.16 3.51
CA SER A 20 -9.38 -4.12 2.43
C SER A 20 -10.73 -4.81 2.12
N ARG A 21 -10.81 -5.49 0.98
CA ARG A 21 -11.99 -6.29 0.61
C ARG A 21 -12.35 -7.36 1.65
N PHE A 22 -11.39 -7.76 2.48
CA PHE A 22 -11.55 -8.80 3.49
C PHE A 22 -11.82 -8.24 4.91
N GLY A 23 -12.05 -6.94 5.05
CA GLY A 23 -12.58 -6.34 6.29
C GLY A 23 -11.54 -5.91 7.33
N TYR A 24 -10.24 -6.07 7.04
CA TYR A 24 -9.15 -5.51 7.86
C TYR A 24 -8.52 -4.28 7.19
N SER A 25 -7.60 -3.60 7.87
CA SER A 25 -6.87 -2.43 7.31
C SER A 25 -6.37 -2.71 5.89
N ALA A 26 -6.58 -1.77 4.96
CA ALA A 26 -5.97 -1.83 3.63
C ALA A 26 -4.48 -1.48 3.62
N TRP A 27 -3.91 -1.16 4.79
CA TRP A 27 -2.52 -0.79 4.96
C TRP A 27 -1.79 -1.81 5.83
N LYS A 28 -0.61 -2.23 5.37
CA LYS A 28 0.33 -3.07 6.13
C LYS A 28 1.65 -2.34 6.30
N TYR A 29 2.19 -2.36 7.51
CA TYR A 29 3.49 -1.77 7.82
C TYR A 29 4.63 -2.68 7.37
N SER A 30 5.64 -2.11 6.73
CA SER A 30 6.87 -2.80 6.33
C SER A 30 8.00 -2.43 7.29
N GLU A 31 8.51 -3.42 8.03
CA GLU A 31 9.63 -3.22 8.95
C GLU A 31 10.93 -2.85 8.25
N THR A 32 11.14 -3.31 7.01
CA THR A 32 12.37 -3.01 6.24
C THR A 32 12.35 -1.58 5.73
N ARG A 33 11.19 -1.09 5.26
CA ARG A 33 11.07 0.24 4.66
C ARG A 33 10.63 1.31 5.66
N LYS A 34 10.15 0.91 6.85
CA LYS A 34 9.56 1.78 7.87
C LYS A 34 8.41 2.64 7.33
N GLN A 35 7.60 2.05 6.44
CA GLN A 35 6.46 2.69 5.78
C GLN A 35 5.29 1.72 5.62
N TRP A 36 4.09 2.26 5.41
CA TRP A 36 2.89 1.48 5.09
C TRP A 36 2.75 1.32 3.58
N TYR A 37 2.40 0.11 3.12
CA TYR A 37 1.98 -0.13 1.74
C TYR A 37 0.49 -0.46 1.66
N LEU A 38 -0.13 -0.05 0.55
CA LEU A 38 -1.54 -0.33 0.26
C LEU A 38 -1.71 -1.76 -0.28
N HIS A 39 -2.75 -2.43 0.19
CA HIS A 39 -3.28 -3.66 -0.40
C HIS A 39 -4.82 -3.67 -0.29
N GLN A 40 -5.51 -3.72 -1.44
CA GLN A 40 -6.97 -3.81 -1.47
C GLN A 40 -7.49 -5.22 -1.16
N PHE A 41 -6.66 -6.25 -1.30
CA PHE A 41 -7.02 -7.64 -1.01
C PHE A 41 -6.12 -8.19 0.12
N LEU A 42 -5.35 -9.25 -0.13
CA LEU A 42 -4.45 -9.84 0.86
C LEU A 42 -3.23 -8.93 1.10
N ASP A 43 -2.66 -8.97 2.30
CA ASP A 43 -1.42 -8.24 2.60
C ASP A 43 -0.23 -8.70 1.74
N LYS A 44 -0.26 -9.94 1.25
CA LYS A 44 0.68 -10.50 0.25
C LYS A 44 0.46 -9.98 -1.18
N GLN A 45 -0.58 -9.19 -1.43
CA GLN A 45 -0.94 -8.63 -2.74
C GLN A 45 -0.84 -7.09 -2.69
N PRO A 46 0.38 -6.51 -2.63
CA PRO A 46 0.56 -5.06 -2.61
C PRO A 46 0.08 -4.42 -3.91
N ASP A 47 -0.65 -3.32 -3.81
CA ASP A 47 -1.19 -2.63 -4.98
C ASP A 47 -0.11 -1.87 -5.75
N LEU A 48 -0.11 -2.09 -7.07
CA LEU A 48 0.70 -1.32 -8.00
C LEU A 48 0.26 0.15 -8.02
N ASN A 49 1.25 1.03 -8.05
CA ASN A 49 1.03 2.45 -8.23
C ASN A 49 0.84 2.78 -9.71
N TYR A 50 -0.37 2.58 -10.24
CA TYR A 50 -0.71 2.92 -11.62
C TYR A 50 -0.64 4.42 -11.95
N ARG A 51 -0.39 5.31 -10.97
CA ARG A 51 -0.05 6.72 -11.25
C ARG A 51 1.38 6.90 -11.76
N ASN A 52 2.24 5.87 -11.63
CA ASN A 52 3.60 5.89 -12.15
C ASN A 52 3.60 5.46 -13.63
N PRO A 53 4.05 6.32 -14.57
CA PRO A 53 4.10 5.98 -15.99
C PRO A 53 4.89 4.71 -16.32
N LYS A 54 5.95 4.40 -15.53
CA LYS A 54 6.74 3.17 -15.74
C LYS A 54 5.93 1.91 -15.44
N VAL A 55 5.08 1.95 -14.41
CA VAL A 55 4.17 0.85 -14.09
C VAL A 55 3.16 0.67 -15.20
N GLN A 56 2.60 1.76 -15.74
CA GLN A 56 1.66 1.68 -16.88
C GLN A 56 2.33 1.06 -18.11
N GLN A 57 3.56 1.48 -18.42
CA GLN A 57 4.31 0.97 -19.56
C GLN A 57 4.62 -0.53 -19.44
N GLU A 58 4.96 -1.02 -18.24
CA GLU A 58 5.27 -2.44 -18.03
C GLU A 58 4.05 -3.36 -18.04
N MET A 59 2.86 -2.82 -17.81
CA MET A 59 1.60 -3.58 -17.77
C MET A 59 0.83 -3.56 -19.09
N ALA A 60 1.32 -2.80 -20.08
CA ALA A 60 0.76 -2.71 -21.43
C ALA A 60 1.30 -3.83 -22.33
#